data_AF-A0A4R7JFE1-F1
#
_entry.id   AF-A0A4R7JFE1-F1
#
_cell.length_a   1.000
_cell.length_b   1.000
_cell.length_c   1.000
_cell.angle_alpha   90.00
_cell.angle_beta   90.00
_cell.angle_gamma   90.00
#
_symmetry.space_group_name_H-M   'P 1'
#
loop_
_entity.id
_entity.type
_entity.pdbx_description
1 polymer ?
#
loop_
_entity_poly.entity_id
_entity_poly.type
_entity_poly.pdbx_seq_one_letter_code
_entity_poly.pdbx_strand_id
1 'polypeptide(L)'
;MSAVAYWAREMLAGREPYGDYQSMGLSNRQYDILREVVDAARATRRDQGAQEAEELIGRRTRRACAEDYRDAGPSRGPWQS
;
A
#
# COMPACT_ATOMS: atom_id res chain seq x y z
N MET A 1 -8.85 -0.77 6.72
CA MET A 1 -7.96 0.05 5.86
C MET A 1 -6.56 -0.53 5.97
N SER A 2 -5.85 -0.71 4.86
CA SER A 2 -4.48 -1.27 4.87
C SER A 2 -3.44 -0.16 5.09
N ALA A 3 -2.32 -0.51 5.75
CA ALA A 3 -1.19 0.38 5.99
C ALA A 3 -0.65 1.00 4.68
N VAL A 4 -0.69 0.25 3.57
CA VAL A 4 -0.31 0.74 2.24
C VAL A 4 -1.17 1.93 1.80
N ALA A 5 -2.49 1.87 1.98
CA ALA A 5 -3.37 2.99 1.60
C ALA A 5 -3.14 4.23 2.47
N TYR A 6 -2.90 4.03 3.77
CA TYR A 6 -2.58 5.13 4.67
C TYR A 6 -1.32 5.84 4.22
N TRP A 7 -0.22 5.12 4.06
CA TRP A 7 1.06 5.70 3.67
C TRP A 7 1.06 6.28 2.25
N ALA A 8 0.30 5.70 1.32
CA ALA A 8 0.18 6.25 -0.03
C ALA A 8 -0.44 7.66 -0.02
N ARG A 9 -1.45 7.88 0.84
CA ARG A 9 -2.08 9.20 1.02
C ARG A 9 -1.15 10.19 1.68
N GLU A 10 -0.45 9.75 2.72
CA GLU A 10 0.52 10.59 3.44
C GLU A 10 1.66 11.06 2.52
N MET A 11 2.19 10.15 1.69
CA MET A 11 3.21 10.48 0.69
C MET A 11 2.69 11.38 -0.43
N LEU A 12 1.41 11.24 -0.83
CA LEU A 12 0.79 12.19 -1.77
C LEU A 12 0.61 13.57 -1.15
N ALA A 13 0.27 13.65 0.14
CA ALA A 13 0.14 14.90 0.87
C ALA A 13 1.48 15.62 1.09
N GLY A 14 2.60 15.03 0.64
CA GLY A 14 3.92 15.65 0.72
C GLY A 14 4.64 15.40 2.04
N ARG A 15 4.13 14.50 2.90
CA ARG A 15 4.95 13.99 4.01
C ARG A 15 6.01 13.07 3.44
N GLU A 16 7.26 13.27 3.86
CA GLU A 16 8.37 12.36 3.60
C GLU A 16 8.45 11.33 4.71
N PRO A 17 8.05 10.06 4.49
CA PRO A 17 8.38 9.00 5.40
C PRO A 17 9.70 8.42 4.90
N TYR A 18 10.80 9.11 5.16
CA TYR A 18 12.13 8.52 5.07
C TYR A 18 12.59 8.06 6.45
N GLY A 19 11.80 7.15 7.02
CA GLY A 19 12.24 6.22 8.06
C GLY A 19 12.39 4.82 7.46
N ASP A 20 12.86 3.84 8.23
CA ASP A 20 12.79 2.45 7.77
C ASP A 20 11.30 2.06 7.55
N TYR A 21 11.03 1.32 6.48
CA TYR A 21 9.66 0.86 6.17
C TYR A 21 9.12 -0.08 7.26
N GLN A 22 10.00 -0.60 8.11
CA GLN A 22 9.62 -1.39 9.28
C GLN A 22 8.95 -0.53 10.37
N SER A 23 9.39 0.71 10.62
CA SER A 23 8.69 1.65 11.51
C SER A 23 7.32 2.05 10.97
N MET A 24 7.10 1.91 9.67
CA MET A 24 5.81 2.11 9.02
C MET A 24 4.86 0.91 9.18
N GLY A 25 5.34 -0.19 9.79
CA GLY A 25 4.59 -1.43 9.96
C GLY A 25 4.40 -2.20 8.65
N LEU A 26 5.27 -1.98 7.66
CA LEU A 26 5.18 -2.61 6.35
C LEU A 26 6.14 -3.79 6.25
N SER A 27 5.68 -4.88 5.65
CA SER A 27 6.58 -5.90 5.11
C SER A 27 7.29 -5.38 3.85
N ASN A 28 8.36 -6.05 3.42
CA ASN A 28 9.04 -5.74 2.15
C ASN A 28 8.06 -5.71 0.96
N ARG A 29 7.21 -6.74 0.83
CA ARG A 29 6.20 -6.83 -0.22
C ARG A 29 5.21 -5.65 -0.15
N GLN A 30 4.77 -5.28 1.04
CA GLN A 30 3.87 -4.13 1.22
C GLN A 30 4.56 -2.79 0.89
N TYR A 31 5.86 -2.68 1.18
CA TYR A 31 6.64 -1.51 0.80
C TYR A 31 6.81 -1.39 -0.72
N ASP A 32 7.07 -2.49 -1.43
CA ASP A 32 7.13 -2.50 -2.89
C ASP A 32 5.80 -2.07 -3.51
N ILE A 33 4.68 -2.64 -3.03
CA ILE A 33 3.33 -2.26 -3.44
C ILE A 33 3.07 -0.78 -3.14
N LEU A 34 3.50 -0.28 -1.98
CA LEU A 34 3.35 1.13 -1.62
C LEU A 34 4.05 2.04 -2.65
N ARG A 35 5.28 1.72 -3.04
CA ARG A 35 6.04 2.50 -4.03
C ARG A 35 5.32 2.55 -5.37
N GLU A 36 4.86 1.40 -5.87
CA GLU A 36 4.11 1.32 -7.13
C GLU A 36 2.81 2.13 -7.08
N VAL A 37 2.06 2.02 -5.98
CA VAL A 37 0.80 2.76 -5.79
C VAL A 37 1.04 4.26 -5.75
N VAL A 38 2.08 4.72 -5.05
CA VAL A 38 2.42 6.14 -4.93
C VAL A 38 2.85 6.70 -6.28
N ASP A 39 3.68 5.98 -7.03
CA ASP A 39 4.11 6.43 -8.36
C ASP A 39 2.93 6.54 -9.34
N ALA A 40 2.05 5.53 -9.36
CA ALA A 40 0.84 5.56 -10.18
C ALA A 40 -0.13 6.67 -9.77
N ALA A 41 -0.30 6.90 -8.47
CA ALA A 41 -1.18 7.93 -7.95
C ALA A 41 -0.62 9.35 -8.20
N ARG A 42 0.71 9.53 -8.16
CA ARG A 42 1.37 10.79 -8.56
C ARG A 42 1.15 11.09 -10.03
N ALA A 43 1.27 10.09 -10.91
CA ALA A 43 0.97 10.26 -12.33
C ALA A 43 -0.51 10.62 -12.53
N THR A 44 -1.42 9.85 -11.94
CA THR A 44 -2.87 10.11 -12.04
C THR A 44 -3.25 11.47 -11.49
N ARG A 45 -2.62 11.93 -10.40
CA ARG A 45 -2.88 13.27 -9.86
C ARG A 45 -2.50 14.38 -10.83
N ARG A 46 -1.39 14.21 -11.56
CA ARG A 46 -0.96 15.19 -12.57
C ARG A 46 -1.90 15.19 -13.78
N ASP A 47 -2.36 14.03 -14.21
CA ASP A 47 -3.10 13.88 -15.46
C ASP A 47 -4.61 14.08 -15.31
N GLN A 48 -5.18 13.67 -14.17
CA GLN A 48 -6.62 13.54 -13.96
C GLN A 48 -7.11 14.28 -12.71
N GLY A 49 -6.25 14.48 -11.72
CA GLY A 49 -6.57 15.23 -10.50
C GLY A 49 -6.52 14.41 -9.22
N ALA A 50 -6.75 15.09 -8.10
CA ALA A 50 -6.57 14.52 -6.77
C ALA A 50 -7.60 13.44 -6.43
N GLN A 51 -8.84 13.57 -6.92
CA GLN A 51 -9.92 12.63 -6.65
C GLN A 51 -9.64 11.27 -7.31
N GLU A 52 -9.16 11.28 -8.55
CA GLU A 52 -8.85 10.09 -9.32
C GLU A 52 -7.64 9.35 -8.75
N ALA A 53 -6.65 10.08 -8.25
CA ALA A 53 -5.51 9.52 -7.53
C ALA A 53 -5.95 8.80 -6.24
N GLU A 54 -6.86 9.40 -5.49
CA GLU A 54 -7.42 8.84 -4.26
C GLU A 54 -8.22 7.56 -4.53
N GLU A 55 -9.05 7.57 -5.58
CA GLU A 55 -9.77 6.37 -6.02
C GLU A 55 -8.82 5.25 -6.49
N LEU A 56 -7.75 5.61 -7.21
CA LEU A 56 -6.74 4.65 -7.66
C LEU A 56 -6.07 3.96 -6.47
N ILE A 57 -5.68 4.71 -5.44
CA ILE A 57 -5.13 4.15 -4.19
C ILE A 57 -6.12 3.16 -3.57
N GLY A 58 -7.40 3.54 -3.49
CA GLY A 58 -8.44 2.66 -2.96
C GLY A 58 -8.67 1.38 -3.75
N ARG A 59 -8.60 1.43 -5.09
CA ARG A 59 -8.73 0.24 -5.96
C ARG A 59 -7.51 -0.68 -5.84
N ARG A 60 -6.29 -0.12 -5.93
CA ARG A 60 -5.04 -0.89 -5.89
C ARG A 60 -4.82 -1.56 -4.54
N THR A 61 -5.12 -0.86 -3.45
CA THR A 61 -4.98 -1.43 -2.10
C THR A 61 -5.97 -2.57 -1.87
N ARG A 62 -7.22 -2.44 -2.33
CA ARG A 62 -8.20 -3.54 -2.23
C ARG A 62 -7.74 -4.78 -3.01
N ARG A 63 -7.15 -4.59 -4.18
CA ARG A 63 -6.57 -5.69 -4.97
C ARG A 63 -5.38 -6.34 -4.26
N ALA A 64 -4.45 -5.55 -3.75
CA ALA A 64 -3.30 -6.05 -2.99
C ALA A 64 -3.73 -6.85 -1.75
N CYS A 65 -4.72 -6.36 -0.98
CA CYS A 65 -5.28 -7.11 0.15
C CYS A 65 -5.96 -8.42 -0.26
N ALA A 66 -6.63 -8.45 -1.41
CA ALA A 66 -7.26 -9.68 -1.92
C ALA A 66 -6.22 -10.69 -2.44
N GLU A 67 -5.10 -10.21 -3.00
CA GLU A 67 -3.96 -11.05 -3.39
C GLU A 67 -3.19 -11.56 -2.17
N ASP A 68 -2.94 -10.72 -1.16
CA ASP A 68 -2.36 -11.15 0.13
C ASP A 68 -3.22 -12.23 0.81
N TYR A 69 -4.56 -12.14 0.75
CA TYR A 69 -5.45 -13.17 1.30
C TYR A 69 -5.39 -14.49 0.51
N ARG A 70 -5.11 -14.45 -0.80
CA ARG A 70 -4.91 -15.67 -1.61
C ARG A 70 -3.53 -16.29 -1.40
N ASP A 71 -2.50 -15.46 -1.28
CA ASP A 71 -1.12 -15.89 -1.02
C ASP A 71 -0.94 -16.36 0.43
N ALA A 72 -1.77 -15.85 1.36
CA ALA A 72 -1.99 -16.41 2.69
C ALA A 72 -2.91 -17.65 2.62
N GLY A 73 -2.53 -18.66 1.83
CA GLY A 73 -2.97 -20.04 2.10
C GLY A 73 -2.67 -20.38 3.57
N PRO A 74 -3.47 -21.27 4.22
CA PRO A 74 -3.58 -21.35 5.68
C PRO A 74 -2.21 -21.29 6.30
N SER A 75 -1.88 -20.13 6.89
CA SER A 75 -0.66 -19.95 7.63
C SER A 75 -0.71 -21.02 8.72
N ARG A 76 0.12 -22.06 8.59
CA ARG A 76 0.40 -22.94 9.72
C ARG A 76 0.94 -22.02 10.79
N GLY A 77 0.06 -21.66 11.74
CA GLY A 77 0.44 -20.89 12.90
C GLY A 77 1.56 -21.60 13.64
N PRO A 78 2.40 -20.88 14.41
CA PRO A 78 3.58 -21.45 15.06
C PRO A 78 3.26 -22.37 16.25
N TRP A 79 2.07 -22.98 16.30
CA TRP A 79 1.69 -23.93 17.35
C TRP A 79 1.12 -25.19 16.71
N GLN A 80 2.00 -26.14 16.39
CA GLN A 80 1.73 -27.58 16.53
C GLN A 80 3.04 -28.30 16.86
N SER A 81 3.22 -28.58 18.15
CA SER A 81 4.00 -29.68 18.71
C SER A 81 3.22 -30.23 19.89
#